data_AF-A0A6G3XSG8-F1
#
_entry.id   AF-A0A6G3XSG8-F1
#
_cell.length_a   1.000
_cell.length_b   1.000
_cell.length_c   1.000
_cell.angle_alpha   90.00
_cell.angle_beta   90.00
_cell.angle_gamma   90.00
#
_symmetry.space_group_name_H-M   'P 1'
#
loop_
_entity.id
_entity.type
_entity.pdbx_description
1 polymer ?
#
loop_
_entity_poly.entity_id
_entity_poly.type
_entity_poly.pdbx_seq_one_letter_code
_entity_poly.pdbx_strand_id
1 'polypeptide(L)'
;KAIGIDLDIKPGVGPVIAEPIRTRADLARLRDLTPEDVPYVTEAIGMLTAELGATPLIGFAGAPFTLASYLVEGGPSRNHERTKAMMYGDPQLWADLVDRLAEITGAFLK
;
A
#
# COMPACT_ATOMS: atom_id res chain seq x y z
N LYS A 1 -6.57 9.71 2.90
CA LYS A 1 -6.03 9.33 1.58
C LYS A 1 -4.55 9.06 1.75
N ALA A 2 -4.09 7.86 1.44
CA ALA A 2 -2.68 7.53 1.54
C ALA A 2 -2.04 7.71 0.17
N ILE A 3 -0.91 8.44 0.08
CA ILE A 3 0.02 8.46 -1.06
C ILE A 3 -0.61 8.62 -2.46
N GLY A 4 -1.64 9.47 -2.59
CA GLY A 4 -2.26 9.78 -3.89
C GLY A 4 -3.29 8.75 -4.38
N ILE A 5 -3.68 7.77 -3.56
CA ILE A 5 -4.72 6.78 -3.89
C ILE A 5 -5.96 7.00 -3.03
N ASP A 6 -7.13 6.96 -3.68
CA ASP A 6 -8.41 6.90 -2.99
C ASP A 6 -8.76 5.45 -2.64
N LEU A 7 -8.69 5.13 -1.36
CA LEU A 7 -8.93 3.82 -0.78
C LEU A 7 -10.18 3.90 0.10
N ASP A 8 -11.17 3.06 -0.19
CA ASP A 8 -12.38 2.87 0.60
C ASP A 8 -12.38 1.48 1.25
N ILE A 9 -12.56 1.41 2.56
CA ILE A 9 -12.67 0.12 3.28
C ILE A 9 -14.14 -0.21 3.40
N LYS A 10 -14.63 -1.13 2.56
CA LYS A 10 -16.03 -1.55 2.55
C LYS A 10 -16.28 -2.69 3.54
N PRO A 11 -17.29 -2.58 4.43
CA PRO A 11 -17.64 -3.65 5.36
C PRO A 11 -17.91 -4.98 4.64
N GLY A 12 -17.26 -6.06 5.09
CA GLY A 12 -17.40 -7.40 4.51
C GLY A 12 -16.70 -7.61 3.16
N VAL A 13 -16.08 -6.58 2.59
CA VAL A 13 -15.32 -6.65 1.32
C VAL A 13 -13.84 -6.42 1.59
N GLY A 14 -13.50 -5.38 2.35
CA GLY A 14 -12.12 -4.95 2.57
C GLY A 14 -11.74 -3.74 1.71
N PRO A 15 -10.44 -3.52 1.45
CA PRO A 15 -9.97 -2.34 0.73
C PRO A 15 -10.41 -2.37 -0.73
N VAL A 16 -11.01 -1.27 -1.21
CA VAL A 16 -11.44 -1.05 -2.59
C VAL A 16 -10.77 0.19 -3.13
N ILE A 17 -10.14 0.06 -4.29
CA ILE A 17 -9.41 1.15 -4.95
C ILE A 17 -10.29 1.70 -6.06
N ALA A 18 -10.63 3.00 -5.97
CA ALA A 18 -11.52 3.64 -6.95
C ALA A 18 -10.88 3.69 -8.36
N GLU A 19 -9.57 3.93 -8.41
CA GLU A 19 -8.79 4.06 -9.64
C GLU A 19 -7.61 3.08 -9.64
N PRO A 20 -7.84 1.81 -10.02
CA PRO A 20 -6.79 0.79 -10.04
C PRO A 20 -5.66 1.14 -10.99
N ILE A 21 -4.45 0.68 -10.71
CA ILE A 21 -3.29 0.86 -11.58
C ILE A 21 -3.36 -0.11 -12.75
N ARG A 22 -3.43 0.44 -13.98
CA ARG A 22 -3.52 -0.33 -15.24
C ARG A 22 -2.39 0.01 -16.20
N THR A 23 -1.90 1.23 -16.13
CA THR A 23 -0.99 1.82 -17.09
C THR A 23 0.17 2.53 -16.41
N ARG A 24 1.21 2.86 -17.18
CA ARG A 24 2.31 3.69 -16.70
C ARG A 24 1.86 5.07 -16.21
N ALA A 25 0.83 5.65 -16.82
CA ALA A 25 0.27 6.93 -16.38
C ALA A 25 -0.38 6.81 -14.99
N ASP A 26 -1.00 5.67 -14.68
CA ASP A 26 -1.56 5.42 -13.35
C ASP A 26 -0.48 5.36 -12.27
N LEU A 27 0.66 4.73 -12.58
CA LEU A 27 1.78 4.62 -11.65
C LEU A 27 2.30 6.00 -11.21
N ALA A 28 2.27 6.99 -12.10
CA ALA A 28 2.72 8.35 -11.81
C ALA A 28 1.88 9.05 -10.71
N ARG A 29 0.70 8.52 -10.36
CA ARG A 29 -0.11 9.01 -9.22
C ARG A 29 0.51 8.65 -7.87
N LEU A 30 1.36 7.61 -7.81
CA LEU A 30 2.06 7.21 -6.58
C LEU A 30 3.25 8.15 -6.34
N ARG A 31 3.06 9.14 -5.47
CA ARG A 31 4.16 10.02 -5.01
C ARG A 31 4.88 9.42 -3.79
N ASP A 32 6.01 10.01 -3.44
CA ASP A 32 6.77 9.62 -2.24
C ASP A 32 5.93 9.85 -0.98
N LEU A 33 6.16 9.00 0.03
CA LEU A 33 5.58 9.15 1.36
C LEU A 33 6.31 10.28 2.09
N THR A 34 5.56 11.20 2.70
CA THR A 34 6.11 12.19 3.62
C THR A 34 5.53 11.98 5.02
N PRO A 35 6.19 12.46 6.10
CA PRO A 35 5.68 12.30 7.46
C PRO A 35 4.24 12.81 7.67
N GLU A 36 3.84 13.83 6.90
CA GLU A 36 2.52 14.45 6.93
C GLU A 36 1.41 13.52 6.40
N ASP A 37 1.75 12.42 5.73
CA ASP A 37 0.78 11.46 5.21
C ASP A 37 0.27 10.47 6.26
N VAL A 38 1.04 10.27 7.34
CA VAL A 38 0.76 9.25 8.37
C VAL A 38 0.76 9.81 9.81
N PRO A 39 0.19 11.01 10.07
CA PRO A 39 0.24 11.62 11.40
C PRO A 39 -0.48 10.76 12.44
N TYR A 40 -1.60 10.14 12.06
CA TYR A 40 -2.40 9.30 12.93
C TYR A 40 -1.69 8.01 13.35
N VAL A 41 -0.87 7.42 12.47
CA VAL A 41 -0.08 6.22 12.80
C VAL A 41 1.01 6.59 13.79
N THR A 42 1.72 7.68 13.51
CA THR A 42 2.82 8.18 14.35
C THR A 42 2.32 8.54 15.76
N GLU A 43 1.20 9.25 15.85
CA GLU A 43 0.55 9.60 17.12
C GLU A 43 0.12 8.36 17.90
N ALA A 44 -0.56 7.41 17.24
CA ALA A 44 -1.02 6.18 17.89
C ALA A 44 0.14 5.33 18.42
N ILE A 45 1.25 5.21 17.68
CA ILE A 45 2.46 4.54 18.14
C ILE A 45 3.03 5.24 19.39
N GLY A 46 3.10 6.57 19.39
CA GLY A 46 3.55 7.36 20.54
C GLY A 46 2.69 7.13 21.80
N MET A 47 1.37 7.11 21.65
CA MET A 47 0.44 6.83 22.74
C MET A 47 0.61 5.40 23.27
N LEU A 48 0.62 4.41 22.38
CA LEU A 48 0.72 2.99 22.76
C LEU A 48 2.05 2.69 23.45
N THR A 49 3.16 3.21 22.93
CA THR A 49 4.48 2.99 23.54
C THR A 49 4.59 3.60 24.94
N ALA A 50 3.91 4.72 25.21
CA ALA A 50 3.83 5.29 26.54
C ALA A 50 2.99 4.43 27.51
N GLU A 51 1.92 3.80 27.03
CA GLU A 51 1.00 3.00 27.86
C GLU A 51 1.52 1.58 28.12
N LEU A 52 2.24 0.98 27.18
CA LEU A 52 2.70 -0.42 27.24
C LEU A 52 3.87 -0.67 28.22
N GLY A 53 4.54 0.38 28.68
CA GLY A 53 5.68 0.27 29.59
C GLY A 53 6.83 -0.56 29.01
N ALA A 54 7.13 -1.71 29.64
CA ALA A 54 8.21 -2.60 29.18
C ALA A 54 7.79 -3.57 28.06
N THR A 55 6.51 -3.63 27.72
CA THR A 55 6.01 -4.55 26.68
C THR A 55 6.36 -4.01 25.29
N PRO A 56 7.04 -4.78 24.43
CA PRO A 56 7.38 -4.31 23.08
C PRO A 56 6.14 -4.12 22.19
N LEU A 57 6.13 -3.03 21.41
CA LEU A 57 5.16 -2.81 20.33
C LEU A 57 5.75 -3.25 18.99
N ILE A 58 4.99 -4.01 18.21
CA ILE A 58 5.41 -4.47 16.88
C ILE A 58 4.79 -3.54 15.82
N GLY A 59 5.64 -2.83 15.09
CA GLY A 59 5.27 -2.17 13.84
C GLY A 59 5.25 -3.17 12.67
N PHE A 60 4.39 -2.94 11.68
CA PHE A 60 4.32 -3.80 10.49
C PHE A 60 3.85 -3.02 9.27
N ALA A 61 4.13 -3.55 8.09
CA ALA A 61 3.62 -3.07 6.83
C ALA A 61 3.36 -4.24 5.88
N GLY A 62 2.49 -4.03 4.88
CA GLY A 62 2.22 -5.04 3.85
C GLY A 62 3.43 -5.22 2.92
N ALA A 63 3.67 -6.45 2.46
CA ALA A 63 4.70 -6.70 1.47
C ALA A 63 4.35 -6.00 0.13
N PRO A 64 5.34 -5.50 -0.63
CA PRO A 64 5.10 -4.78 -1.89
C PRO A 64 4.21 -5.54 -2.88
N PHE A 65 4.39 -6.86 -3.01
CA PHE A 65 3.53 -7.71 -3.85
C PHE A 65 2.06 -7.63 -3.42
N THR A 66 1.77 -7.76 -2.12
CA THR A 66 0.41 -7.75 -1.58
C THR A 66 -0.24 -6.40 -1.82
N LEU A 67 0.48 -5.30 -1.55
CA LEU A 67 0.00 -3.94 -1.81
C LEU A 67 -0.28 -3.74 -3.31
N ALA A 68 0.67 -4.12 -4.18
CA ALA A 68 0.52 -4.02 -5.62
C ALA A 68 -0.72 -4.79 -6.11
N SER A 69 -0.97 -5.98 -5.57
CA SER A 69 -2.15 -6.77 -5.95
C SER A 69 -3.46 -6.07 -5.62
N TYR A 70 -3.58 -5.35 -4.50
CA TYR A 70 -4.79 -4.54 -4.23
C TYR A 70 -4.92 -3.38 -5.23
N LEU A 71 -3.81 -2.68 -5.51
CA LEU A 71 -3.81 -1.54 -6.42
C LEU A 71 -4.13 -1.94 -7.85
N VAL A 72 -3.64 -3.10 -8.30
CA VAL A 72 -3.91 -3.63 -9.63
C VAL A 72 -5.29 -4.28 -9.65
N GLU A 73 -5.71 -5.09 -8.69
CA GLU A 73 -7.03 -5.74 -8.78
C GLU A 73 -8.18 -4.72 -8.65
N GLY A 74 -7.97 -3.69 -7.82
CA GLY A 74 -8.99 -2.72 -7.44
C GLY A 74 -9.78 -3.13 -6.19
N GLY A 75 -9.42 -4.26 -5.58
CA GLY A 75 -10.10 -4.84 -4.44
C GLY A 75 -9.61 -6.25 -4.14
N PRO A 76 -10.29 -6.99 -3.25
CA PRO A 76 -9.95 -8.37 -2.95
C PRO A 76 -10.11 -9.24 -4.21
N SER A 77 -9.13 -10.10 -4.46
CA SER A 77 -9.14 -11.02 -5.59
C SER A 77 -8.59 -12.36 -5.13
N ARG A 78 -9.32 -13.45 -5.41
CA ARG A 78 -8.88 -14.81 -5.07
C ARG A 78 -7.83 -15.33 -6.04
N ASN A 79 -7.96 -14.95 -7.32
CA ASN A 79 -7.17 -15.52 -8.40
C ASN A 79 -6.02 -14.61 -8.86
N HIS A 80 -6.06 -13.32 -8.50
CA HIS A 80 -5.10 -12.29 -8.90
C HIS A 80 -4.91 -12.21 -10.42
N GLU A 81 -6.00 -12.33 -11.17
CA GLU A 81 -5.97 -12.45 -12.63
C GLU A 81 -5.36 -11.21 -13.29
N ARG A 82 -5.70 -10.01 -12.83
CA ARG A 82 -5.20 -8.76 -13.40
C ARG A 82 -3.75 -8.50 -13.01
N THR A 83 -3.40 -8.84 -11.77
CA THR A 83 -2.03 -8.79 -11.27
C THR A 83 -1.13 -9.69 -12.11
N LYS A 84 -1.52 -10.94 -12.31
CA LYS A 84 -0.79 -11.88 -13.17
C LYS A 84 -0.75 -11.41 -14.62
N ALA A 85 -1.85 -10.90 -15.16
CA ALA A 85 -1.88 -10.35 -16.51
C ALA A 85 -0.87 -9.20 -16.70
N MET A 86 -0.72 -8.31 -15.70
CA MET A 86 0.32 -7.28 -15.73
C MET A 86 1.73 -7.89 -15.63
N MET A 87 1.96 -8.82 -14.70
CA MET A 87 3.26 -9.49 -14.53
C MET A 87 3.76 -10.15 -15.82
N TYR A 88 2.86 -10.79 -16.58
CA TYR A 88 3.21 -11.48 -17.83
C TYR A 88 3.14 -10.58 -19.07
N GLY A 89 2.20 -9.64 -19.12
CA GLY A 89 1.94 -8.79 -20.28
C GLY A 89 2.77 -7.50 -20.32
N ASP A 90 3.14 -6.96 -19.16
CA ASP A 90 4.00 -5.78 -19.01
C ASP A 90 4.89 -5.92 -17.75
N PRO A 91 5.92 -6.79 -17.81
CA PRO A 91 6.78 -7.06 -16.67
C PRO A 91 7.56 -5.82 -16.19
N GLN A 92 7.82 -4.84 -17.07
CA GLN A 92 8.49 -3.61 -16.69
C GLN A 92 7.58 -2.72 -15.84
N LEU A 93 6.32 -2.53 -16.24
CA LEU A 93 5.36 -1.79 -15.42
C LEU A 93 5.16 -2.45 -14.05
N TRP A 94 5.12 -3.79 -14.02
CA TRP A 94 5.05 -4.53 -12.77
C TRP A 94 6.27 -4.29 -11.87
N ALA A 95 7.49 -4.38 -12.42
CA ALA A 95 8.72 -4.12 -11.67
C ALA A 95 8.73 -2.69 -11.11
N ASP A 96 8.45 -1.69 -11.94
CA ASP A 96 8.41 -0.28 -11.53
C ASP A 96 7.38 -0.04 -10.40
N LEU A 97 6.21 -0.69 -10.46
CA LEU A 97 5.20 -0.59 -9.42
C LEU A 97 5.68 -1.21 -8.10
N VAL A 98 6.27 -2.40 -8.15
CA VAL A 98 6.74 -3.10 -6.94
C VAL A 98 7.91 -2.35 -6.29
N ASP A 99 8.85 -1.83 -7.09
CA ASP A 99 9.97 -1.02 -6.61
C ASP A 99 9.47 0.25 -5.92
N ARG A 100 8.51 0.95 -6.53
CA ARG A 100 7.87 2.12 -5.95
C ARG A 100 7.22 1.83 -4.59
N LEU A 101 6.54 0.70 -4.48
CA LEU A 101 5.91 0.28 -3.23
C LEU A 101 6.93 -0.18 -2.19
N ALA A 102 8.05 -0.76 -2.60
CA ALA A 102 9.14 -1.13 -1.70
C ALA A 102 9.78 0.13 -1.07
N GLU A 103 10.03 1.18 -1.86
CA GLU A 103 10.50 2.47 -1.34
C GLU A 103 9.54 3.07 -0.31
N ILE A 104 8.25 3.12 -0.63
CA ILE A 104 7.22 3.67 0.25
C ILE A 104 7.08 2.83 1.53
N THR A 105 7.05 1.51 1.41
CA THR A 105 6.98 0.59 2.56
C THR A 105 8.21 0.73 3.45
N GLY A 106 9.39 0.86 2.85
CA GLY A 106 10.64 1.07 3.57
C GLY A 106 10.70 2.43 4.28
N ALA A 107 10.10 3.47 3.70
CA ALA A 107 9.95 4.77 4.37
C ALA A 107 8.94 4.72 5.53
N PHE A 108 7.82 4.01 5.36
CA PHE A 108 6.79 3.87 6.39
C PHE A 108 7.26 3.12 7.65
N LEU A 109 8.19 2.18 7.50
CA LEU A 109 8.70 1.36 8.60
C LEU A 109 9.83 2.04 9.42
N LYS A 110 10.33 3.20 8.97
CA LYS A 110 11.38 3.96 9.66
C LYS A 110 10.78 4.98 10.61
#